data_AF-A0A7X6LRM4-F1
#
_entry.id   AF-A0A7X6LRM4-F1
#
_cell.length_a   1.000
_cell.length_b   1.000
_cell.length_c   1.000
_cell.angle_alpha   90.00
_cell.angle_beta   90.00
_cell.angle_gamma   90.00
#
_symmetry.space_group_name_H-M   'P 1'
#
loop_
_entity.id
_entity.type
_entity.pdbx_description
1 polymer ?
#
loop_
_entity_poly.entity_id
_entity_poly.type
_entity_poly.pdbx_seq_one_letter_code
_entity_poly.pdbx_strand_id
1 'polypeptide(L)'
;MGDTDITCAAGTIRGRTRGGVREFASVPYLAPAGAFDDPVPLEQGMRIDATAPHPNALSLITPLGARPGADCPVVVWLTAPAGQDLDTVSFVHVHVPHRTGFEGFLPFPADPIAHFRGVADAAVALSWIQRNIEAFGGDPTNVTVAGAGADAAVALWLCRRDHYAGEFRRAWAADPVFPRAPYAKRKWAVRALLSAPLTRAKLNELAENKPGRVERSYRRYASVFGSLGPHPWDDAELADLVDIRVADGLDAREIARFAR
;
A
#
# COMPACT_ATOMS: atom_id res chain seq x y z
N MET A 1 9.46 -21.02 -18.43
CA MET A 1 8.91 -19.66 -18.30
C MET A 1 8.17 -19.36 -19.58
N GLY A 2 6.91 -18.91 -19.49
CA GLY A 2 6.14 -18.45 -20.63
C GLY A 2 5.53 -17.09 -20.32
N ASP A 3 5.03 -16.39 -21.32
CA ASP A 3 4.29 -15.15 -21.11
C ASP A 3 2.81 -15.44 -20.84
N THR A 4 2.14 -14.54 -20.15
CA THR A 4 0.70 -14.61 -19.90
C THR A 4 0.10 -13.22 -19.94
N ASP A 5 -1.04 -13.08 -20.62
CA ASP A 5 -1.76 -11.82 -20.73
C ASP A 5 -3.12 -11.95 -20.03
N ILE A 6 -3.48 -10.96 -19.21
CA ILE A 6 -4.80 -10.84 -18.56
C ILE A 6 -5.42 -9.51 -18.98
N THR A 7 -6.66 -9.56 -19.45
CA THR A 7 -7.40 -8.34 -19.80
C THR A 7 -8.40 -8.02 -18.69
N CYS A 8 -8.33 -6.78 -18.20
CA CYS A 8 -9.19 -6.26 -17.13
C CYS A 8 -9.59 -4.81 -17.47
N ALA A 9 -10.31 -4.13 -16.58
CA ALA A 9 -10.69 -2.73 -16.81
C ALA A 9 -9.46 -1.83 -17.01
N ALA A 10 -8.35 -2.09 -16.31
CA ALA A 10 -7.11 -1.33 -16.45
C ALA A 10 -6.36 -1.53 -17.79
N GLY A 11 -6.76 -2.51 -18.60
CA GLY A 11 -6.11 -2.87 -19.86
C GLY A 11 -5.70 -4.33 -19.96
N THR A 12 -4.94 -4.66 -21.01
CA THR A 12 -4.26 -5.96 -21.13
C THR A 12 -2.90 -5.91 -20.45
N ILE A 13 -2.76 -6.66 -19.36
CA ILE A 13 -1.55 -6.73 -18.54
C ILE A 13 -0.78 -7.99 -18.89
N ARG A 14 0.46 -7.84 -19.35
CA ARG A 14 1.38 -8.93 -19.65
C ARG A 14 2.26 -9.24 -18.45
N GLY A 15 2.28 -10.49 -18.02
CA GLY A 15 3.12 -11.03 -16.96
C GLY A 15 3.89 -12.27 -17.43
N ARG A 16 4.38 -13.05 -16.48
CA ARG A 16 5.12 -14.29 -16.72
C ARG A 16 4.51 -15.46 -15.97
N THR A 17 4.56 -16.64 -16.59
CA THR A 17 4.29 -17.92 -15.93
C THR A 17 5.61 -18.52 -15.43
N ARG A 18 5.71 -18.71 -14.11
CA ARG A 18 6.88 -19.28 -13.44
C ARG A 18 6.41 -20.13 -12.25
N GLY A 19 7.06 -21.26 -11.98
CA GLY A 19 6.84 -22.01 -10.73
C GLY A 19 5.40 -22.46 -10.48
N GLY A 20 4.59 -22.66 -11.52
CA GLY A 20 3.18 -23.04 -11.36
C GLY A 20 2.23 -21.88 -11.01
N VAL A 21 2.68 -20.64 -11.15
CA VAL A 21 1.89 -19.41 -10.93
C VAL A 21 2.02 -18.46 -12.11
N ARG A 22 1.15 -17.45 -12.17
CA ARG A 22 1.34 -16.25 -13.01
C ARG A 22 1.79 -15.09 -12.12
N GLU A 23 2.88 -14.45 -12.53
CA GLU A 23 3.52 -13.32 -11.85
C GLU A 23 3.39 -12.06 -12.71
N PHE A 24 2.96 -10.97 -12.08
CA PHE A 24 2.93 -9.63 -12.65
C PHE A 24 3.77 -8.74 -11.72
N ALA A 25 4.95 -8.33 -12.17
CA ALA A 25 5.95 -7.68 -11.33
C ALA A 25 5.78 -6.16 -11.20
N SER A 26 5.04 -5.53 -12.12
CA SER A 26 4.84 -4.07 -12.14
C SER A 26 3.55 -3.65 -12.83
N VAL A 27 2.46 -3.62 -12.08
CA VAL A 27 1.21 -3.02 -12.56
C VAL A 27 1.09 -1.61 -11.99
N PRO A 28 1.19 -0.56 -12.82
CA PRO A 28 1.13 0.80 -12.33
C PRO A 28 -0.32 1.16 -11.95
N TYR A 29 -0.48 1.87 -10.84
CA TYR A 29 -1.78 2.24 -10.29
C TYR A 29 -1.90 3.75 -9.96
N LEU A 30 -0.77 4.45 -9.94
CA LEU A 30 -0.67 5.90 -9.73
C LEU A 30 -0.17 6.58 -11.01
N ALA A 31 -0.79 7.71 -11.36
CA ALA A 31 -0.26 8.62 -12.35
C ALA A 31 0.98 9.36 -11.80
N PRO A 32 1.89 9.84 -12.67
CA PRO A 32 3.01 10.67 -12.24
C PRO A 32 2.53 11.93 -11.51
N ALA A 33 3.05 12.16 -10.31
CA ALA A 33 2.77 13.34 -9.49
C ALA A 33 4.04 13.74 -8.71
N GLY A 34 4.07 14.96 -8.17
CA GLY A 34 5.14 15.38 -7.27
C GLY A 34 5.17 14.53 -6.01
N ALA A 35 6.35 14.34 -5.42
CA ALA A 35 6.57 13.46 -4.27
C ALA A 35 5.66 13.76 -3.06
N PHE A 36 5.27 15.03 -2.88
CA PHE A 36 4.40 15.52 -1.82
C PHE A 36 2.99 15.88 -2.27
N ASP A 37 2.62 15.58 -3.52
CA ASP A 37 1.27 15.80 -4.05
C ASP A 37 0.34 14.62 -3.71
N ASP A 38 -0.96 14.85 -3.75
CA ASP A 38 -1.92 13.76 -3.54
C ASP A 38 -1.84 12.75 -4.69
N PRO A 39 -2.05 11.45 -4.39
CA PRO A 39 -2.05 10.45 -5.45
C PRO A 39 -3.18 10.72 -6.44
N VAL A 40 -2.85 10.54 -7.71
CA VAL A 40 -3.82 10.56 -8.80
C VAL A 40 -3.92 9.12 -9.33
N PRO A 41 -5.10 8.49 -9.35
CA PRO A 41 -5.28 7.18 -9.96
C PRO A 41 -4.82 7.21 -11.41
N LEU A 42 -4.07 6.19 -11.83
CA LEU A 42 -3.63 6.10 -13.23
C LEU A 42 -4.83 5.84 -14.14
N GLU A 43 -4.92 6.62 -15.23
CA GLU A 43 -5.87 6.34 -16.30
C GLU A 43 -5.56 5.01 -16.99
N GLN A 44 -6.60 4.26 -17.34
CA GLN A 44 -6.47 2.90 -17.83
C GLN A 44 -5.88 2.89 -19.25
N GLY A 45 -4.91 2.01 -19.48
CA GLY A 45 -4.20 1.89 -20.76
C GLY A 45 -4.69 0.69 -21.57
N MET A 46 -4.35 0.62 -22.88
CA MET A 46 -4.67 -0.57 -23.67
C MET A 46 -3.75 -1.76 -23.35
N ARG A 47 -2.46 -1.53 -23.06
CA ARG A 47 -1.49 -2.58 -22.79
C ARG A 47 -0.45 -2.16 -21.75
N ILE A 48 -0.21 -3.02 -20.76
CA ILE A 48 0.74 -2.83 -19.66
C ILE A 48 1.74 -3.99 -19.68
N ASP A 49 3.03 -3.70 -19.74
CA ASP A 49 4.09 -4.70 -19.57
C ASP A 49 4.50 -4.76 -18.10
N ALA A 50 4.04 -5.79 -17.40
CA ALA A 50 4.32 -6.04 -15.99
C ALA A 50 5.37 -7.15 -15.80
N THR A 51 6.27 -7.38 -16.77
CA THR A 51 7.22 -8.51 -16.72
C THR A 51 8.53 -8.22 -15.97
N ALA A 52 8.80 -6.95 -15.65
CA ALA A 52 9.98 -6.51 -14.92
C ALA A 52 9.59 -5.70 -13.67
N PRO A 53 10.25 -5.87 -12.53
CA PRO A 53 9.86 -5.19 -11.29
C PRO A 53 10.04 -3.67 -11.39
N HIS A 54 9.11 -2.93 -10.78
CA HIS A 54 9.21 -1.49 -10.61
C HIS A 54 8.83 -1.14 -9.16
N PRO A 55 9.63 -0.34 -8.43
CA PRO A 55 9.48 -0.17 -6.98
C PRO A 55 8.17 0.49 -6.54
N ASN A 56 7.56 1.30 -7.42
CA ASN A 56 6.33 2.04 -7.14
C ASN A 56 5.10 1.47 -7.89
N ALA A 57 5.11 0.17 -8.20
CA ALA A 57 4.04 -0.49 -8.93
C ALA A 57 3.55 -1.73 -8.15
N LEU A 58 2.30 -2.11 -8.34
CA LEU A 58 1.76 -3.32 -7.74
C LEU A 58 2.50 -4.54 -8.28
N SER A 59 2.67 -5.55 -7.44
CA SER A 59 3.01 -6.89 -7.93
C SER A 59 1.95 -7.90 -7.53
N LEU A 60 1.65 -8.82 -8.44
CA LEU A 60 0.63 -9.84 -8.27
C LEU A 60 1.21 -11.24 -8.48
N ILE A 61 0.79 -12.18 -7.65
CA ILE A 61 1.00 -13.61 -7.84
C ILE A 61 -0.37 -14.26 -7.82
N THR A 62 -0.69 -15.02 -8.86
CA THR A 62 -2.00 -15.66 -9.01
C THR A 62 -1.84 -17.14 -9.34
N PRO A 63 -2.77 -18.00 -8.91
CA PRO A 63 -2.74 -19.41 -9.30
C PRO A 63 -2.80 -19.54 -10.82
N LEU A 64 -2.01 -20.47 -11.38
CA LEU A 64 -1.87 -20.62 -12.84
C LEU A 64 -3.20 -20.88 -13.57
N GLY A 65 -4.11 -21.61 -12.91
CA GLY A 65 -5.42 -21.95 -13.46
C GLY A 65 -6.52 -20.94 -13.16
N ALA A 66 -6.26 -19.90 -12.34
CA ALA A 66 -7.30 -18.97 -11.90
C ALA A 66 -7.83 -18.13 -13.07
N ARG A 67 -9.15 -18.02 -13.15
CA ARG A 67 -9.90 -17.29 -14.17
C ARG A 67 -10.99 -16.46 -13.49
N PRO A 68 -11.60 -15.46 -14.16
CA PRO A 68 -12.80 -14.81 -13.64
C PRO A 68 -13.82 -15.84 -13.11
N GLY A 69 -14.35 -15.61 -11.91
CA GLY A 69 -15.25 -16.53 -11.20
C GLY A 69 -14.58 -17.72 -10.50
N ALA A 70 -13.24 -17.76 -10.40
CA ALA A 70 -12.55 -18.74 -9.54
C ALA A 70 -12.67 -18.40 -8.04
N ASP A 71 -13.03 -17.16 -7.73
CA ASP A 71 -13.30 -16.64 -6.38
C ASP A 71 -12.19 -16.94 -5.37
N CYS A 72 -10.93 -16.87 -5.82
CA CYS A 72 -9.78 -17.04 -4.92
C CYS A 72 -9.74 -15.89 -3.91
N PRO A 73 -9.59 -16.14 -2.59
CA PRO A 73 -9.41 -15.06 -1.64
C PRO A 73 -8.16 -14.25 -1.97
N VAL A 74 -8.21 -12.94 -1.71
CA VAL A 74 -7.14 -12.00 -2.07
C VAL A 74 -6.43 -11.53 -0.80
N VAL A 75 -5.11 -11.69 -0.75
CA VAL A 75 -4.27 -11.12 0.32
C VAL A 75 -3.46 -9.96 -0.25
N VAL A 76 -3.72 -8.77 0.28
CA VAL A 76 -3.06 -7.52 -0.07
C VAL A 76 -1.98 -7.22 0.97
N TRP A 77 -0.73 -7.19 0.55
CA TRP A 77 0.44 -6.97 1.38
C TRP A 77 0.89 -5.51 1.27
N LEU A 78 0.82 -4.76 2.37
CA LEU A 78 1.41 -3.42 2.47
C LEU A 78 2.92 -3.49 2.78
N THR A 79 3.33 -4.52 3.53
CA THR A 79 4.73 -4.90 3.71
C THR A 79 5.06 -6.04 2.74
N ALA A 80 6.15 -5.94 1.99
CA ALA A 80 6.57 -6.99 1.06
C ALA A 80 6.62 -8.37 1.74
N PRO A 81 5.95 -9.40 1.19
CA PRO A 81 5.92 -10.74 1.79
C PRO A 81 7.22 -11.53 1.53
N ALA A 82 8.37 -10.85 1.46
CA ALA A 82 9.64 -11.47 1.15
C ALA A 82 10.01 -12.50 2.24
N GLY A 83 10.32 -13.73 1.82
CA GLY A 83 10.67 -14.84 2.72
C GLY A 83 9.46 -15.56 3.33
N GLN A 84 8.23 -15.19 2.99
CA GLN A 84 7.02 -15.90 3.42
C GLN A 84 6.73 -17.12 2.54
N ASP A 85 6.19 -18.18 3.14
CA ASP A 85 5.69 -19.38 2.45
C ASP A 85 4.22 -19.14 2.04
N LEU A 86 4.04 -18.49 0.88
CA LEU A 86 2.73 -18.09 0.38
C LEU A 86 1.97 -19.27 -0.24
N ASP A 87 0.68 -19.42 0.11
CA ASP A 87 -0.25 -20.35 -0.59
C ASP A 87 -0.65 -19.78 -1.96
N THR A 88 0.26 -19.91 -2.91
CA THR A 88 0.09 -19.41 -4.28
C THR A 88 -0.82 -20.28 -5.15
N VAL A 89 -1.35 -21.37 -4.59
CA VAL A 89 -2.27 -22.28 -5.26
C VAL A 89 -3.72 -21.87 -5.01
N SER A 90 -4.03 -21.39 -3.81
CA SER A 90 -5.40 -21.07 -3.40
C SER A 90 -5.70 -19.57 -3.37
N PHE A 91 -4.68 -18.71 -3.25
CA PHE A 91 -4.86 -17.28 -3.05
C PHE A 91 -4.28 -16.45 -4.19
N VAL A 92 -4.89 -15.29 -4.40
CA VAL A 92 -4.25 -14.21 -5.15
C VAL A 92 -3.52 -13.32 -4.15
N HIS A 93 -2.23 -13.10 -4.37
CA HIS A 93 -1.42 -12.20 -3.56
C HIS A 93 -1.13 -10.93 -4.34
N VAL A 94 -1.34 -9.77 -3.71
CA VAL A 94 -1.03 -8.46 -4.28
C VAL A 94 -0.14 -7.71 -3.31
N HIS A 95 1.06 -7.29 -3.71
CA HIS A 95 1.87 -6.37 -2.92
C HIS A 95 1.67 -4.94 -3.41
N VAL A 96 1.46 -4.02 -2.46
CA VAL A 96 1.13 -2.62 -2.68
C VAL A 96 2.23 -1.73 -2.09
N PRO A 97 3.26 -1.38 -2.87
CA PRO A 97 4.18 -0.33 -2.47
C PRO A 97 3.44 1.00 -2.39
N HIS A 98 3.63 1.73 -1.31
CA HIS A 98 3.04 3.06 -1.08
C HIS A 98 4.11 4.02 -0.55
N ARG A 99 3.90 5.34 -0.65
CA ARG A 99 4.89 6.31 -0.17
C ARG A 99 5.07 6.20 1.35
N THR A 100 6.33 6.24 1.77
CA THR A 100 6.72 6.23 3.18
C THR A 100 7.45 7.51 3.58
N GLY A 101 7.76 7.64 4.87
CA GLY A 101 8.53 8.76 5.41
C GLY A 101 7.90 10.14 5.17
N PHE A 102 8.71 11.14 4.82
CA PHE A 102 8.19 12.50 4.65
C PHE A 102 7.22 12.62 3.48
N GLU A 103 7.49 11.94 2.37
CA GLU A 103 6.66 11.99 1.17
C GLU A 103 5.26 11.43 1.47
N GLY A 104 5.20 10.29 2.15
CA GLY A 104 3.94 9.64 2.53
C GLY A 104 3.19 10.31 3.69
N PHE A 105 3.89 10.79 4.73
CA PHE A 105 3.26 11.05 6.03
C PHE A 105 3.46 12.45 6.60
N LEU A 106 4.09 13.39 5.88
CA LEU A 106 4.24 14.76 6.35
C LEU A 106 2.94 15.57 6.18
N PRO A 107 2.21 15.97 7.23
CA PRO A 107 0.95 16.68 7.04
C PRO A 107 1.19 18.13 6.61
N PHE A 108 0.35 18.62 5.70
CA PHE A 108 0.31 20.03 5.28
C PHE A 108 -0.93 20.74 5.81
N PRO A 109 -0.89 22.06 6.04
CA PRO A 109 -2.05 22.81 6.56
C PRO A 109 -3.31 22.75 5.68
N ALA A 110 -3.15 22.47 4.39
CA ALA A 110 -4.26 22.37 3.45
C ALA A 110 -4.80 20.93 3.30
N ASP A 111 -4.17 19.95 3.95
CA ASP A 111 -4.64 18.57 3.93
C ASP A 111 -5.93 18.46 4.76
N PRO A 112 -6.89 17.62 4.35
CA PRO A 112 -7.97 17.21 5.24
C PRO A 112 -7.43 16.63 6.56
N ILE A 113 -8.26 16.64 7.59
CA ILE A 113 -7.91 16.00 8.87
C ILE A 113 -7.60 14.53 8.61
N ALA A 114 -6.59 13.98 9.29
CA ALA A 114 -6.20 12.57 9.21
C ALA A 114 -5.74 12.09 7.81
N HIS A 115 -5.54 13.00 6.85
CA HIS A 115 -5.10 12.66 5.50
C HIS A 115 -3.59 12.46 5.41
N PHE A 116 -3.17 11.31 4.92
CA PHE A 116 -1.77 10.97 4.64
C PHE A 116 -1.64 10.37 3.25
N ARG A 117 -0.72 10.89 2.45
CA ARG A 117 -0.51 10.44 1.07
C ARG A 117 -0.14 8.97 0.96
N GLY A 118 0.67 8.46 1.90
CA GLY A 118 1.01 7.02 1.94
C GLY A 118 -0.22 6.13 2.15
N VAL A 119 -1.19 6.59 2.95
CA VAL A 119 -2.46 5.88 3.12
C VAL A 119 -3.34 6.04 1.88
N ALA A 120 -3.39 7.26 1.31
CA ALA A 120 -4.13 7.52 0.08
C ALA A 120 -3.61 6.71 -1.11
N ASP A 121 -2.29 6.49 -1.22
CA ASP A 121 -1.69 5.61 -2.22
C ASP A 121 -2.26 4.18 -2.06
N ALA A 122 -2.25 3.63 -0.85
CA ALA A 122 -2.81 2.32 -0.56
C ALA A 122 -4.31 2.23 -0.85
N ALA A 123 -5.08 3.30 -0.57
CA ALA A 123 -6.50 3.37 -0.90
C ALA A 123 -6.75 3.37 -2.42
N VAL A 124 -5.92 4.08 -3.21
CA VAL A 124 -5.98 4.05 -4.67
C VAL A 124 -5.64 2.65 -5.21
N ALA A 125 -4.67 1.96 -4.61
CA ALA A 125 -4.36 0.58 -4.96
C ALA A 125 -5.50 -0.39 -4.63
N LEU A 126 -6.17 -0.24 -3.47
CA LEU A 126 -7.34 -1.03 -3.11
C LEU A 126 -8.51 -0.78 -4.07
N SER A 127 -8.74 0.46 -4.47
CA SER A 127 -9.69 0.81 -5.53
C SER A 127 -9.32 0.16 -6.87
N TRP A 128 -8.04 0.06 -7.20
CA TRP A 128 -7.58 -0.67 -8.37
C TRP A 128 -7.86 -2.17 -8.24
N ILE A 129 -7.57 -2.78 -7.08
CA ILE A 129 -7.84 -4.20 -6.80
C ILE A 129 -9.32 -4.50 -6.98
N GLN A 130 -10.21 -3.71 -6.38
CA GLN A 130 -11.66 -3.87 -6.47
C GLN A 130 -12.17 -3.91 -7.92
N ARG A 131 -11.58 -3.11 -8.81
CA ARG A 131 -12.02 -3.03 -10.22
C ARG A 131 -11.44 -4.11 -11.12
N ASN A 132 -10.34 -4.76 -10.72
CA ASN A 132 -9.54 -5.56 -11.64
C ASN A 132 -9.26 -7.00 -11.18
N ILE A 133 -9.29 -7.29 -9.88
CA ILE A 133 -8.76 -8.54 -9.33
C ILE A 133 -9.55 -9.78 -9.76
N GLU A 134 -10.82 -9.62 -10.10
CA GLU A 134 -11.64 -10.69 -10.67
C GLU A 134 -11.04 -11.25 -11.97
N ALA A 135 -10.44 -10.40 -12.81
CA ALA A 135 -9.78 -10.84 -14.04
C ALA A 135 -8.58 -11.77 -13.77
N PHE A 136 -7.97 -11.62 -12.60
CA PHE A 136 -6.87 -12.45 -12.10
C PHE A 136 -7.38 -13.71 -11.38
N GLY A 137 -8.70 -13.86 -11.23
CA GLY A 137 -9.40 -14.93 -10.53
C GLY A 137 -9.53 -14.72 -9.02
N GLY A 138 -9.26 -13.51 -8.53
CA GLY A 138 -9.47 -13.14 -7.13
C GLY A 138 -10.91 -12.69 -6.86
N ASP A 139 -11.41 -12.91 -5.65
CA ASP A 139 -12.70 -12.44 -5.19
C ASP A 139 -12.57 -11.02 -4.61
N PRO A 140 -13.15 -9.98 -5.26
CA PRO A 140 -13.10 -8.60 -4.75
C PRO A 140 -13.88 -8.43 -3.43
N THR A 141 -14.80 -9.34 -3.09
CA THR A 141 -15.56 -9.31 -1.82
C THR A 141 -14.81 -9.99 -0.67
N ASN A 142 -13.73 -10.71 -0.98
CA ASN A 142 -12.90 -11.44 -0.02
C ASN A 142 -11.44 -10.98 -0.06
N VAL A 143 -11.24 -9.70 0.23
CA VAL A 143 -9.93 -9.05 0.32
C VAL A 143 -9.49 -8.92 1.78
N THR A 144 -8.26 -9.35 2.07
CA THR A 144 -7.59 -9.22 3.37
C THR A 144 -6.34 -8.35 3.23
N VAL A 145 -6.26 -7.24 3.95
CA VAL A 145 -5.08 -6.36 3.98
C VAL A 145 -4.14 -6.77 5.10
N ALA A 146 -2.85 -6.93 4.83
CA ALA A 146 -1.84 -7.32 5.80
C ALA A 146 -0.62 -6.39 5.77
N GLY A 147 -0.13 -6.00 6.93
CA GLY A 147 1.08 -5.18 7.07
C GLY A 147 1.79 -5.40 8.40
N ALA A 148 3.05 -4.97 8.48
CA ALA A 148 3.87 -5.03 9.70
C ALA A 148 4.38 -3.65 10.11
N GLY A 149 4.51 -3.41 11.42
CA GLY A 149 5.15 -2.20 11.95
C GLY A 149 4.41 -0.93 11.52
N ALA A 150 5.09 -0.07 10.76
CA ALA A 150 4.49 1.15 10.22
C ALA A 150 3.39 0.84 9.18
N ASP A 151 3.53 -0.23 8.40
CA ASP A 151 2.52 -0.62 7.40
C ASP A 151 1.31 -1.29 8.07
N ALA A 152 1.49 -1.94 9.23
CA ALA A 152 0.38 -2.37 10.07
C ALA A 152 -0.43 -1.17 10.57
N ALA A 153 0.25 -0.07 10.93
CA ALA A 153 -0.43 1.18 11.26
C ALA A 153 -1.20 1.78 10.06
N VAL A 154 -0.70 1.61 8.82
CA VAL A 154 -1.43 1.98 7.60
C VAL A 154 -2.65 1.10 7.38
N ALA A 155 -2.53 -0.24 7.52
CA ALA A 155 -3.65 -1.17 7.42
C ALA A 155 -4.76 -0.80 8.40
N LEU A 156 -4.38 -0.51 9.65
CA LEU A 156 -5.29 -0.04 10.68
C LEU A 156 -5.89 1.34 10.37
N TRP A 157 -5.13 2.27 9.78
CA TRP A 157 -5.65 3.58 9.38
C TRP A 157 -6.69 3.49 8.26
N LEU A 158 -6.51 2.56 7.32
CA LEU A 158 -7.50 2.26 6.28
C LEU A 158 -8.81 1.71 6.85
N CYS A 159 -8.80 1.17 8.07
CA CYS A 159 -10.00 0.66 8.75
C CYS A 159 -10.83 1.75 9.43
N ARG A 160 -10.39 3.01 9.46
CA ARG A 160 -11.16 4.09 10.08
C ARG A 160 -12.44 4.40 9.31
N ARG A 161 -13.51 4.80 9.99
CA ARG A 161 -14.82 5.13 9.39
C ARG A 161 -14.77 6.23 8.34
N ASP A 162 -13.83 7.17 8.47
CA ASP A 162 -13.62 8.28 7.55
C ASP A 162 -12.76 7.91 6.32
N HIS A 163 -12.11 6.75 6.33
CA HIS A 163 -11.24 6.27 5.24
C HIS A 163 -11.77 5.00 4.54
N TYR A 164 -12.45 4.13 5.28
CA TYR A 164 -12.94 2.86 4.78
C TYR A 164 -14.14 3.04 3.86
N ALA A 165 -14.04 2.59 2.60
CA ALA A 165 -15.11 2.67 1.62
C ALA A 165 -15.62 1.29 1.16
N GLY A 166 -15.31 0.22 1.90
CA GLY A 166 -15.78 -1.13 1.60
C GLY A 166 -14.83 -1.97 0.72
N GLU A 167 -13.59 -1.54 0.53
CA GLU A 167 -12.65 -2.17 -0.41
C GLU A 167 -11.98 -3.44 0.11
N PHE A 168 -12.16 -3.79 1.38
CA PHE A 168 -11.62 -5.01 1.95
C PHE A 168 -12.41 -5.46 3.17
N ARG A 169 -12.42 -6.76 3.44
CA ARG A 169 -13.24 -7.34 4.51
C ARG A 169 -12.48 -7.52 5.81
N ARG A 170 -11.17 -7.74 5.71
CA ARG A 170 -10.33 -8.10 6.86
C ARG A 170 -8.99 -7.36 6.86
N ALA A 171 -8.46 -7.10 8.04
CA ALA A 171 -7.14 -6.52 8.21
C ALA A 171 -6.30 -7.32 9.21
N TRP A 172 -5.07 -7.67 8.83
CA TRP A 172 -4.06 -8.26 9.68
C TRP A 172 -2.97 -7.22 9.98
N ALA A 173 -2.88 -6.78 11.22
CA ALA A 173 -1.94 -5.78 11.70
C ALA A 173 -0.87 -6.45 12.58
N ALA A 174 0.30 -6.72 12.00
CA ALA A 174 1.42 -7.31 12.71
C ALA A 174 2.25 -6.22 13.42
N ASP A 175 2.40 -6.31 14.74
CA ASP A 175 3.23 -5.40 15.54
C ASP A 175 3.05 -3.91 15.19
N PRO A 176 1.84 -3.34 15.24
CA PRO A 176 1.58 -1.99 14.74
C PRO A 176 2.38 -0.91 15.48
N VAL A 177 3.08 -0.07 14.71
CA VAL A 177 3.92 1.02 15.24
C VAL A 177 3.30 2.37 14.89
N PHE A 178 2.75 3.03 15.91
CA PHE A 178 2.30 4.42 15.83
C PHE A 178 3.34 5.38 16.44
N PRO A 179 3.46 6.62 15.94
CA PRO A 179 4.23 7.65 16.61
C PRO A 179 3.74 7.88 18.05
N ARG A 180 4.64 8.25 18.96
CA ARG A 180 4.29 8.49 20.38
C ARG A 180 3.74 9.89 20.67
N ALA A 181 3.78 10.79 19.70
CA ALA A 181 3.36 12.18 19.88
C ALA A 181 2.83 12.79 18.57
N PRO A 182 1.90 13.76 18.65
CA PRO A 182 1.40 14.47 17.48
C PRO A 182 2.51 15.12 16.66
N TYR A 183 2.29 15.22 15.35
CA TYR A 183 3.23 15.89 14.45
C TYR A 183 3.55 17.33 14.87
N ALA A 184 2.57 18.07 15.40
CA ALA A 184 2.74 19.45 15.84
C ALA A 184 3.93 19.65 16.81
N LYS A 185 4.17 18.68 17.72
CA LYS A 185 5.29 18.70 18.67
C LYS A 185 6.65 18.40 18.04
N ARG A 186 6.67 17.84 16.83
CA ARG A 186 7.86 17.40 16.09
C ARG A 186 8.12 18.21 14.81
N LYS A 187 7.22 19.13 14.45
CA LYS A 187 7.30 19.98 13.25
C LYS A 187 8.59 20.79 13.16
N TRP A 188 9.08 21.29 14.29
CA TRP A 188 10.33 22.08 14.35
C TRP A 188 11.53 21.25 13.86
N ALA A 189 11.60 19.97 14.21
CA ALA A 189 12.69 19.09 13.82
C ALA A 189 12.69 18.86 12.30
N VAL A 190 11.51 18.66 11.71
CA VAL A 190 11.38 18.52 10.25
C VAL A 190 11.80 19.80 9.53
N ARG A 191 11.39 20.98 10.02
CA ARG A 191 11.82 22.28 9.48
C ARG A 191 13.34 22.43 9.52
N ALA A 192 13.97 22.08 10.63
CA ALA A 192 15.43 22.16 10.78
C ALA A 192 16.15 21.21 9.81
N LEU A 193 15.71 19.96 9.73
CA LEU A 193 16.34 18.91 8.92
C LEU A 193 16.26 19.19 7.42
N LEU A 194 15.06 19.55 6.92
CA LEU A 194 14.87 19.87 5.50
C LEU A 194 15.44 21.25 5.14
N SER A 195 15.51 22.16 6.12
CA SER A 195 15.87 23.58 5.96
C SER A 195 15.14 24.23 4.79
N ALA A 196 13.84 23.94 4.68
CA ALA A 196 12.95 24.43 3.65
C ALA A 196 11.57 24.75 4.25
N PRO A 197 10.82 25.70 3.67
CA PRO A 197 9.39 25.84 3.91
C PRO A 197 8.64 24.51 3.75
N LEU A 198 7.81 24.15 4.72
CA LEU A 198 7.00 22.92 4.68
C LEU A 198 5.71 23.14 3.89
N THR A 199 5.89 23.44 2.61
CA THR A 199 4.82 23.61 1.62
C THR A 199 5.05 22.58 0.51
N ARG A 200 3.98 22.01 -0.05
CA ARG A 200 4.08 20.99 -1.13
C ARG A 200 5.01 21.46 -2.26
N ALA A 201 4.76 22.64 -2.82
CA ALA A 201 5.58 23.22 -3.90
C ALA A 201 7.09 23.22 -3.58
N LYS A 202 7.48 23.75 -2.40
CA LYS A 202 8.90 23.83 -2.04
C LYS A 202 9.54 22.48 -1.71
N LEU A 203 8.76 21.54 -1.19
CA LEU A 203 9.25 20.19 -0.90
C LEU A 203 9.32 19.33 -2.17
N ASN A 204 8.41 19.52 -3.13
CA ASN A 204 8.52 18.93 -4.47
C ASN A 204 9.77 19.45 -5.19
N GLU A 205 9.99 20.77 -5.20
CA GLU A 205 11.22 21.36 -5.75
C GLU A 205 12.47 20.78 -5.07
N LEU A 206 12.41 20.55 -3.75
CA LEU A 206 13.53 19.94 -3.02
C LEU A 206 13.72 18.46 -3.37
N ALA A 207 12.64 17.69 -3.49
CA ALA A 207 12.69 16.27 -3.86
C ALA A 207 13.24 16.08 -5.27
N GLU A 208 12.84 16.94 -6.21
CA GLU A 208 13.32 16.91 -7.60
C GLU A 208 14.80 17.28 -7.68
N ASN A 209 15.21 18.39 -7.04
CA ASN A 209 16.58 18.88 -7.15
C ASN A 209 17.58 18.14 -6.25
N LYS A 210 17.13 17.63 -5.09
CA LYS A 210 17.98 17.06 -4.03
C LYS A 210 17.31 15.87 -3.34
N PRO A 211 16.93 14.79 -4.05
CA PRO A 211 16.18 13.66 -3.48
C PRO A 211 16.90 13.02 -2.28
N GLY A 212 18.21 12.81 -2.39
CA GLY A 212 19.01 12.26 -1.28
C GLY A 212 19.02 13.13 -0.01
N ARG A 213 18.71 14.44 -0.11
CA ARG A 213 18.56 15.29 1.10
C ARG A 213 17.26 14.95 1.83
N VAL A 214 16.16 14.74 1.12
CA VAL A 214 14.86 14.37 1.71
C VAL A 214 15.00 13.04 2.45
N GLU A 215 15.59 12.04 1.79
CA GLU A 215 15.81 10.71 2.37
C GLU A 215 16.71 10.76 3.62
N ARG A 216 17.88 11.42 3.54
CA ARG A 216 18.80 11.54 4.69
C ARG A 216 18.16 12.29 5.87
N SER A 217 17.36 13.31 5.57
CA SER A 217 16.63 14.07 6.58
C SER A 217 15.60 13.19 7.28
N TYR A 218 14.85 12.37 6.53
CA TYR A 218 13.91 11.43 7.12
C TYR A 218 14.62 10.37 7.95
N ARG A 219 15.74 9.80 7.48
CA ARG A 219 16.51 8.81 8.25
C ARG A 219 16.97 9.35 9.60
N ARG A 220 17.47 10.60 9.63
CA ARG A 220 17.88 11.29 10.86
C ARG A 220 16.69 11.64 11.76
N TYR A 221 15.53 11.93 11.16
CA TYR A 221 14.29 12.10 11.93
C TYR A 221 13.87 10.78 12.59
N ALA A 222 13.81 9.71 11.81
CA ALA A 222 13.32 8.41 12.24
C ALA A 222 14.20 7.77 13.33
N SER A 223 15.52 8.02 13.30
CA SER A 223 16.42 7.56 14.37
C SER A 223 16.15 8.19 15.75
N VAL A 224 15.45 9.34 15.79
CA VAL A 224 15.13 10.04 17.04
C VAL A 224 13.67 9.86 17.42
N PHE A 225 12.76 9.92 16.43
CA PHE A 225 11.32 9.99 16.67
C PHE A 225 10.54 8.74 16.25
N GLY A 226 11.22 7.72 15.69
CA GLY A 226 10.57 6.59 15.03
C GLY A 226 9.96 6.97 13.68
N SER A 227 9.21 6.04 13.08
CA SER A 227 8.52 6.28 11.81
C SER A 227 7.59 7.49 11.90
N LEU A 228 7.54 8.27 10.82
CA LEU A 228 6.44 9.22 10.65
C LEU A 228 5.22 8.42 10.20
N GLY A 229 4.07 8.77 10.74
CA GLY A 229 2.87 7.98 10.54
C GLY A 229 1.65 8.65 11.19
N PRO A 230 0.49 8.00 11.04
CA PRO A 230 -0.76 8.48 11.61
C PRO A 230 -0.72 8.59 13.15
N HIS A 231 -1.36 9.62 13.72
CA HIS A 231 -1.48 9.82 15.16
C HIS A 231 -2.67 10.74 15.48
N PRO A 232 -3.40 10.53 16.60
CA PRO A 232 -3.31 9.39 17.52
C PRO A 232 -3.95 8.13 16.94
N TRP A 233 -3.69 6.99 17.55
CA TRP A 233 -4.52 5.80 17.34
C TRP A 233 -5.71 5.85 18.31
N ASP A 234 -6.92 5.70 17.78
CA ASP A 234 -8.17 5.66 18.53
C ASP A 234 -9.04 4.55 17.94
N ASP A 235 -9.34 3.53 18.75
CA ASP A 235 -10.14 2.37 18.36
C ASP A 235 -11.62 2.73 18.15
N ALA A 236 -12.11 3.82 18.76
CA ALA A 236 -13.47 4.30 18.57
C ALA A 236 -13.73 4.84 17.15
N GLU A 237 -12.68 5.14 16.39
CA GLU A 237 -12.78 5.66 15.03
C GLU A 237 -12.84 4.54 13.96
N LEU A 238 -12.77 3.27 14.35
CA LEU A 238 -12.76 2.13 13.43
C LEU A 238 -14.14 1.79 12.88
N ALA A 239 -14.17 1.38 11.61
CA ALA A 239 -15.37 0.89 10.96
C ALA A 239 -15.76 -0.47 11.54
N ASP A 240 -17.02 -0.61 11.93
CA ASP A 240 -17.54 -1.85 12.56
C ASP A 240 -17.63 -3.03 11.57
N LEU A 241 -17.39 -2.77 10.27
CA LEU A 241 -17.56 -3.72 9.17
C LEU A 241 -16.30 -4.51 8.81
N VAL A 242 -15.15 -4.14 9.37
CA VAL A 242 -13.86 -4.80 9.08
C VAL A 242 -13.51 -5.76 10.21
N ASP A 243 -13.19 -7.01 9.87
CA ASP A 243 -12.62 -7.96 10.84
C ASP A 243 -11.12 -7.69 11.00
N ILE A 244 -10.70 -7.25 12.20
CA ILE A 244 -9.34 -6.80 12.47
C ILE A 244 -8.65 -7.80 13.40
N ARG A 245 -7.48 -8.28 12.96
CA ARG A 245 -6.58 -9.13 13.75
C ARG A 245 -5.27 -8.40 14.00
N VAL A 246 -5.00 -8.08 15.27
CA VAL A 246 -3.67 -7.65 15.72
C VAL A 246 -2.89 -8.88 16.16
N ALA A 247 -1.66 -9.03 15.69
CA ALA A 247 -0.83 -10.20 15.93
C ALA A 247 0.66 -9.86 16.05
N ASP A 248 1.44 -10.83 16.54
CA ASP A 248 2.89 -10.77 16.59
C ASP A 248 3.44 -11.33 15.26
N GLY A 249 3.85 -10.46 14.35
CA GLY A 249 4.44 -10.83 13.06
C GLY A 249 3.47 -11.15 11.90
N LEU A 250 4.06 -11.26 10.72
CA LEU A 250 3.40 -11.72 9.50
C LEU A 250 3.66 -13.22 9.34
N ASP A 251 2.63 -14.04 9.53
CA ASP A 251 2.66 -15.47 9.20
C ASP A 251 1.67 -15.75 8.07
N ALA A 252 2.19 -16.11 6.91
CA ALA A 252 1.36 -16.35 5.72
C ALA A 252 0.32 -17.47 5.89
N ARG A 253 0.58 -18.49 6.71
CA ARG A 253 -0.36 -19.59 6.94
C ARG A 253 -1.48 -19.18 7.88
N GLU A 254 -1.18 -18.36 8.89
CA GLU A 254 -2.22 -17.79 9.76
C GLU A 254 -3.09 -16.80 8.99
N ILE A 255 -2.47 -15.90 8.21
CA ILE A 255 -3.18 -14.95 7.36
C ILE A 255 -4.06 -15.69 6.34
N ALA A 256 -3.56 -16.76 5.72
CA ALA A 256 -4.36 -17.58 4.80
C ALA A 256 -5.55 -18.24 5.51
N ARG A 257 -5.40 -18.73 6.74
CA ARG A 257 -6.54 -19.26 7.53
C ARG A 257 -7.55 -18.17 7.85
N PHE A 258 -7.09 -16.98 8.18
CA PHE A 258 -7.93 -15.82 8.49
C PHE A 258 -8.67 -15.28 7.25
N ALA A 259 -8.05 -15.36 6.07
CA ALA A 259 -8.60 -14.88 4.81
C ALA A 259 -9.60 -15.84 4.14
N ARG A 260 -9.75 -17.07 4.64
CA ARG A 260 -10.80 -18.02 4.21
C ARG A 260 -12.17 -17.57 4.73
#